data_AF-F0HPD9-F1
#
_entry.id   AF-F0HPD9-F1
#
_cell.length_a   1.000
_cell.length_b   1.000
_cell.length_c   1.000
_cell.angle_alpha   90.00
_cell.angle_beta   90.00
_cell.angle_gamma   90.00
#
_symmetry.space_group_name_H-M   'P 1'
#
loop_
_entity.id
_entity.type
_entity.pdbx_description
1 polymer ?
#
loop_
_entity_poly.entity_id
_entity_poly.type
_entity_poly.pdbx_seq_one_letter_code
_entity_poly.pdbx_strand_id
1 'polypeptide(L)'
;MRSGGWMKQGGTWYYLNGSGAMHTGWLDLDGKRYYLGESGAMVTGKATIEGETYRFDSSGALLPSDSIMGPSLATVEQMVTLFNAQGVPYPVDKYASRGAATIKDFCQVLLDQARSEDVRAEVLFAQAMVETGWLQFGGDVDRNGKVQCNFGGLGATGNGVAGEEFPDVKTGLLAQAQHLKGYASTAPLNQSCVDTRFGLLAGKRGSAPTVDKLSGTWAADKTYGTKVMNVVDKLLGY
;
A
#
# COMPACT_ATOMS: atom_id res chain seq x y z
N MET A 1 -18.09 -20.62 -33.22
CA MET A 1 -16.87 -19.79 -33.28
C MET A 1 -16.73 -19.08 -31.94
N ARG A 2 -15.54 -19.02 -31.34
CA ARG A 2 -15.31 -18.18 -30.15
C ARG A 2 -15.43 -16.72 -30.62
N SER A 3 -16.51 -16.03 -30.29
CA SER A 3 -16.89 -14.74 -30.87
C SER A 3 -16.38 -13.52 -30.08
N GLY A 4 -15.42 -13.69 -29.17
CA GLY A 4 -14.85 -12.61 -28.37
C GLY A 4 -13.40 -12.86 -27.95
N GLY A 5 -12.78 -11.82 -27.39
CA GLY A 5 -11.39 -11.83 -26.92
C GLY A 5 -10.57 -10.64 -27.45
N TRP A 6 -9.27 -10.67 -27.17
CA TRP A 6 -8.32 -9.67 -27.62
C TRP A 6 -8.15 -9.68 -29.14
N MET A 7 -8.21 -8.51 -29.76
CA MET A 7 -7.99 -8.29 -31.18
C MET A 7 -6.95 -7.19 -31.36
N LYS A 8 -5.93 -7.43 -32.20
CA LYS A 8 -4.94 -6.41 -32.56
C LYS A 8 -5.19 -5.91 -33.98
N GLN A 9 -5.42 -4.62 -34.14
CA GLN A 9 -5.63 -3.98 -35.44
C GLN A 9 -4.77 -2.71 -35.53
N GLY A 10 -3.97 -2.59 -36.60
CA GLY A 10 -3.13 -1.40 -36.83
C GLY A 10 -2.14 -1.11 -35.70
N GLY A 11 -1.66 -2.15 -34.99
CA GLY A 11 -0.79 -2.01 -33.83
C GLY A 11 -1.50 -1.76 -32.50
N THR A 12 -2.80 -1.45 -32.53
CA THR A 12 -3.62 -1.15 -31.34
C THR A 12 -4.38 -2.39 -30.89
N TRP A 13 -4.48 -2.59 -29.58
CA TRP A 13 -5.27 -3.68 -28.99
C TRP A 13 -6.69 -3.22 -28.67
N TYR A 14 -7.64 -4.13 -28.87
CA TYR A 14 -9.07 -3.98 -28.61
C TYR A 14 -9.57 -5.26 -27.93
N TYR A 15 -10.67 -5.17 -27.20
CA TYR A 15 -11.35 -6.36 -26.66
C TYR A 15 -12.75 -6.48 -27.25
N LEU A 16 -13.08 -7.64 -27.82
CA LEU A 16 -14.41 -7.95 -28.34
C LEU A 16 -15.19 -8.78 -27.32
N ASN A 17 -16.43 -8.39 -27.02
CA ASN A 17 -17.32 -9.15 -26.16
C ASN A 17 -17.89 -10.39 -26.89
N GLY A 18 -18.75 -11.17 -26.22
CA GLY A 18 -19.31 -12.40 -26.79
C GLY A 18 -20.15 -12.22 -28.07
N SER A 19 -20.63 -11.01 -28.38
CA SER A 19 -21.35 -10.71 -29.63
C SER A 19 -20.43 -10.22 -30.76
N GLY A 20 -19.12 -10.11 -30.51
CA GLY A 20 -18.16 -9.52 -31.43
C GLY A 20 -18.15 -7.98 -31.41
N ALA A 21 -18.95 -7.35 -30.55
CA ALA A 21 -18.91 -5.91 -30.37
C ALA A 21 -17.69 -5.50 -29.53
N MET A 22 -17.13 -4.34 -29.85
CA MET A 22 -15.97 -3.79 -29.16
C MET A 22 -16.36 -3.30 -27.75
N HIS A 23 -15.54 -3.64 -26.76
CA HIS A 23 -15.68 -3.19 -25.38
C HIS A 23 -15.08 -1.78 -25.24
N THR A 24 -15.72 -0.95 -24.42
CA THR A 24 -15.23 0.36 -23.98
C THR A 24 -15.35 0.46 -22.45
N GLY A 25 -14.57 1.34 -21.83
CA GLY A 25 -14.50 1.47 -20.37
C GLY A 25 -13.64 0.40 -19.70
N TRP A 26 -13.88 0.22 -18.40
CA TRP A 26 -13.15 -0.73 -17.55
C TRP A 26 -13.49 -2.18 -17.91
N LEU A 27 -12.45 -3.02 -18.03
CA LEU A 27 -12.56 -4.45 -18.28
C LEU A 27 -11.76 -5.23 -17.22
N ASP A 28 -12.44 -6.11 -16.48
CA ASP A 28 -11.80 -7.06 -15.57
C ASP A 28 -11.73 -8.44 -16.25
N LEU A 29 -10.51 -8.98 -16.41
CA LEU A 29 -10.25 -10.22 -17.13
C LEU A 29 -9.07 -10.97 -16.50
N ASP A 30 -9.28 -12.23 -16.11
CA ASP A 30 -8.27 -13.14 -15.56
C ASP A 30 -7.47 -12.53 -14.38
N GLY A 31 -8.16 -11.81 -13.50
CA GLY A 31 -7.55 -11.17 -12.32
C GLY A 31 -6.79 -9.88 -12.62
N LYS A 32 -6.81 -9.40 -13.88
CA LYS A 32 -6.23 -8.13 -14.30
C LYS A 32 -7.33 -7.15 -14.70
N ARG A 33 -7.04 -5.87 -14.58
CA ARG A 33 -7.95 -4.79 -14.95
C ARG A 33 -7.34 -3.99 -16.09
N TYR A 34 -8.15 -3.63 -17.08
CA TYR A 34 -7.75 -2.89 -18.28
C TYR A 34 -8.71 -1.72 -18.47
N TYR A 35 -8.31 -0.73 -19.25
CA TYR A 35 -9.20 0.31 -19.71
C TYR A 35 -9.16 0.41 -21.23
N LEU A 36 -10.34 0.35 -21.85
CA LEU A 36 -10.52 0.53 -23.28
C LEU A 36 -11.14 1.93 -23.45
N GLY A 37 -10.46 2.82 -24.17
CA GLY A 37 -10.96 4.18 -24.41
C GLY A 37 -12.28 4.17 -25.19
N GLU A 38 -12.86 5.33 -25.44
CA GLU A 38 -14.12 5.45 -26.18
C GLU A 38 -14.04 4.86 -27.60
N SER A 39 -12.86 4.88 -28.21
CA SER A 39 -12.57 4.22 -29.50
C SER A 39 -12.38 2.70 -29.39
N GLY A 40 -12.49 2.14 -28.18
CA GLY A 40 -12.17 0.76 -27.83
C GLY A 40 -10.68 0.43 -27.79
N ALA A 41 -9.81 1.41 -28.07
CA ALA A 41 -8.37 1.23 -27.97
C ALA A 41 -7.93 0.99 -26.53
N MET A 42 -7.17 -0.06 -26.29
CA MET A 42 -6.60 -0.38 -24.99
C MET A 42 -5.57 0.66 -24.57
N VAL A 43 -5.75 1.17 -23.35
CA VAL A 43 -4.84 2.12 -22.73
C VAL A 43 -3.61 1.40 -22.18
N THR A 44 -2.44 2.01 -22.40
CA THR A 44 -1.15 1.64 -21.78
C THR A 44 -0.51 2.90 -21.21
N GLY A 45 0.44 2.76 -20.28
CA GLY A 45 1.11 3.91 -19.67
C GLY A 45 0.21 4.70 -18.72
N LYS A 46 0.51 5.99 -18.50
CA LYS A 46 -0.23 6.85 -17.58
C LYS A 46 -1.47 7.42 -18.28
N ALA A 47 -2.64 7.33 -17.64
CA ALA A 47 -3.89 7.93 -18.14
C ALA A 47 -4.74 8.50 -16.99
N THR A 48 -5.49 9.57 -17.26
CA THR A 48 -6.47 10.11 -16.32
C THR A 48 -7.87 9.65 -16.76
N ILE A 49 -8.56 8.93 -15.89
CA ILE A 49 -9.89 8.34 -16.14
C ILE A 49 -10.80 8.82 -15.03
N GLU A 50 -11.91 9.50 -15.37
CA GLU A 50 -12.89 10.02 -14.40
C GLU A 50 -12.28 10.91 -13.29
N GLY A 51 -11.19 11.63 -13.61
CA GLY A 51 -10.50 12.52 -12.67
C GLY A 51 -9.36 11.86 -11.88
N GLU A 52 -9.26 10.53 -11.93
CA GLU A 52 -8.23 9.76 -11.23
C GLU A 52 -7.08 9.37 -12.18
N THR A 53 -5.85 9.36 -11.66
CA THR A 53 -4.68 8.96 -12.44
C THR A 53 -4.38 7.48 -12.26
N TYR A 54 -4.36 6.75 -13.37
CA TYR A 54 -4.02 5.35 -13.45
C TYR A 54 -2.74 5.13 -14.26
N ARG A 55 -2.08 4.01 -14.00
CA ARG A 55 -0.93 3.57 -14.79
C ARG A 55 -1.21 2.15 -15.27
N PHE A 56 -0.88 1.87 -16.51
CA PHE A 56 -1.03 0.57 -17.14
C PHE A 56 0.33 0.12 -17.68
N ASP A 57 0.61 -1.18 -17.61
CA ASP A 57 1.82 -1.75 -18.20
C ASP A 57 1.74 -1.80 -19.74
N SER A 58 2.76 -2.35 -20.40
CA SER A 58 2.79 -2.49 -21.86
C SER A 58 1.79 -3.54 -22.39
N SER A 59 1.26 -4.41 -21.53
CA SER A 59 0.17 -5.34 -21.83
C SER A 59 -1.21 -4.71 -21.62
N GLY A 60 -1.27 -3.48 -21.10
CA GLY A 60 -2.50 -2.76 -20.77
C GLY A 60 -3.11 -3.13 -19.43
N ALA A 61 -2.43 -3.96 -18.64
CA ALA A 61 -2.88 -4.30 -17.30
C ALA A 61 -2.64 -3.11 -16.37
N LEU A 62 -3.65 -2.75 -15.59
CA LEU A 62 -3.60 -1.70 -14.59
C LEU A 62 -2.53 -2.05 -13.56
N LEU A 63 -1.53 -1.19 -13.47
CA LEU A 63 -0.56 -1.18 -12.39
C LEU A 63 -1.22 -0.67 -11.11
N PRO A 64 -0.69 -1.02 -9.93
CA PRO A 64 -1.13 -0.41 -8.70
C PRO A 64 -1.11 1.11 -8.82
N SER A 65 -2.14 1.77 -8.30
CA SER A 65 -2.05 3.21 -8.06
C SER A 65 -0.79 3.47 -7.21
N ASP A 66 -0.11 4.57 -7.47
CA ASP A 66 0.93 5.08 -6.57
C ASP A 66 0.33 5.97 -5.48
N SER A 67 -0.98 6.25 -5.49
CA SER A 67 -1.66 6.99 -4.42
C SER A 67 -1.54 6.27 -3.08
N ILE A 68 -1.34 7.03 -2.01
CA ILE A 68 -1.38 6.51 -0.64
C ILE A 68 -2.82 6.37 -0.14
N MET A 69 -3.70 7.28 -0.58
CA MET A 69 -5.11 7.34 -0.19
C MET A 69 -5.99 6.54 -1.15
N GLY A 70 -7.13 6.10 -0.66
CA GLY A 70 -8.19 5.44 -1.43
C GLY A 70 -8.48 4.00 -0.98
N PRO A 71 -9.38 3.31 -1.68
CA PRO A 71 -9.80 1.96 -1.30
C PRO A 71 -8.66 0.95 -1.43
N SER A 72 -8.48 0.12 -0.41
CA SER A 72 -7.53 -1.00 -0.44
C SER A 72 -7.94 -2.04 -1.48
N LEU A 73 -6.98 -2.48 -2.29
CA LEU A 73 -7.15 -3.62 -3.21
C LEU A 73 -6.69 -4.93 -2.58
N ALA A 74 -5.72 -4.88 -1.66
CA ALA A 74 -5.18 -6.08 -1.02
C ALA A 74 -6.19 -6.74 -0.07
N THR A 75 -6.20 -8.07 -0.09
CA THR A 75 -6.90 -8.91 0.89
C THR A 75 -5.96 -9.32 2.03
N VAL A 76 -6.54 -9.71 3.17
CA VAL A 76 -5.78 -10.28 4.29
C VAL A 76 -4.98 -11.51 3.85
N GLU A 77 -5.56 -12.38 3.03
CA GLU A 77 -4.90 -13.60 2.57
C GLU A 77 -3.71 -13.32 1.64
N GLN A 78 -3.79 -12.30 0.79
CA GLN A 78 -2.63 -11.86 -0.01
C GLN A 78 -1.48 -11.37 0.88
N MET A 79 -1.79 -10.57 1.92
CA MET A 79 -0.79 -10.08 2.86
C MET A 79 -0.14 -11.21 3.66
N VAL A 80 -0.94 -12.14 4.16
CA VAL A 80 -0.46 -13.34 4.87
C VAL A 80 0.41 -14.21 3.96
N THR A 81 -0.03 -14.44 2.72
CA THR A 81 0.71 -15.24 1.74
C THR A 81 2.07 -14.61 1.44
N LEU A 82 2.12 -13.30 1.18
CA LEU A 82 3.36 -12.60 0.89
C LEU A 82 4.33 -12.58 2.07
N PHE A 83 3.83 -12.40 3.30
CA PHE A 83 4.64 -12.50 4.51
C PHE A 83 5.25 -13.90 4.65
N ASN A 84 4.43 -14.95 4.57
CA ASN A 84 4.90 -16.34 4.71
C ASN A 84 5.93 -16.71 3.63
N ALA A 85 5.81 -16.16 2.42
CA ALA A 85 6.77 -16.36 1.34
C ALA A 85 8.18 -15.84 1.65
N GLN A 86 8.35 -14.98 2.67
CA GLN A 86 9.68 -14.53 3.10
C GLN A 86 10.45 -15.58 3.91
N GLY A 87 9.77 -16.64 4.38
CA GLY A 87 10.41 -17.71 5.15
C GLY A 87 10.86 -17.30 6.56
N VAL A 88 10.38 -16.17 7.08
CA VAL A 88 10.64 -15.70 8.45
C VAL A 88 9.43 -15.97 9.37
N PRO A 89 9.66 -16.30 10.65
CA PRO A 89 8.56 -16.55 11.58
C PRO A 89 7.85 -15.24 11.96
N TYR A 90 6.54 -15.35 12.21
CA TYR A 90 5.80 -14.27 12.87
C TYR A 90 6.21 -14.18 14.35
N PRO A 91 6.57 -12.99 14.88
CA PRO A 91 7.00 -12.81 16.27
C PRO A 91 5.80 -12.82 17.23
N VAL A 92 5.24 -14.02 17.44
CA VAL A 92 4.06 -14.28 18.29
C VAL A 92 4.28 -13.86 19.74
N ASP A 93 5.50 -14.04 20.25
CA ASP A 93 5.93 -13.66 21.60
C ASP A 93 5.82 -12.14 21.83
N LYS A 94 6.05 -11.35 20.78
CA LYS A 94 5.91 -9.90 20.83
C LYS A 94 4.44 -9.47 20.73
N TYR A 95 3.68 -10.02 19.78
CA TYR A 95 2.40 -9.42 19.39
C TYR A 95 1.14 -10.12 19.87
N ALA A 96 1.21 -11.37 20.35
CA ALA A 96 0.03 -12.06 20.87
C ALA A 96 -0.59 -11.32 22.06
N SER A 97 0.24 -10.86 23.00
CA SER A 97 -0.19 -10.05 24.14
C SER A 97 -0.53 -8.59 23.80
N ARG A 98 -0.35 -8.20 22.53
CA ARG A 98 -0.55 -6.84 22.00
C ARG A 98 -1.66 -6.80 20.95
N GLY A 99 -2.53 -7.81 20.92
CA GLY A 99 -3.73 -7.83 20.10
C GLY A 99 -3.59 -8.46 18.72
N ALA A 100 -2.47 -9.12 18.40
CA ALA A 100 -2.32 -9.90 17.16
C ALA A 100 -1.53 -11.20 17.40
N ALA A 101 -2.24 -12.29 17.71
CA ALA A 101 -1.63 -13.58 18.01
C ALA A 101 -1.06 -14.29 16.79
N THR A 102 -1.57 -13.97 15.60
CA THR A 102 -1.11 -14.55 14.33
C THR A 102 -0.82 -13.45 13.31
N ILE A 103 -0.08 -13.80 12.25
CA ILE A 103 0.09 -12.92 11.09
C ILE A 103 -1.27 -12.56 10.46
N LYS A 104 -2.25 -13.46 10.52
CA LYS A 104 -3.61 -13.18 10.01
C LYS A 104 -4.31 -12.11 10.86
N ASP A 105 -4.20 -12.19 12.18
CA ASP A 105 -4.74 -11.15 13.08
C ASP A 105 -4.06 -9.80 12.81
N PHE A 106 -2.72 -9.79 12.67
CA PHE A 106 -1.96 -8.59 12.35
C PHE A 106 -2.44 -7.95 11.05
N CYS A 107 -2.54 -8.74 9.97
CA CYS A 107 -2.99 -8.27 8.66
C CYS A 107 -4.46 -7.80 8.68
N GLN A 108 -5.32 -8.43 9.48
CA GLN A 108 -6.70 -7.98 9.67
C GLN A 108 -6.75 -6.61 10.38
N VAL A 109 -6.03 -6.46 11.49
CA VAL A 109 -5.94 -5.17 12.21
C VAL A 109 -5.38 -4.07 11.30
N LEU A 110 -4.34 -4.39 10.51
CA LEU A 110 -3.75 -3.47 9.54
C LEU A 110 -4.77 -3.00 8.50
N LEU A 111 -5.50 -3.93 7.89
CA LEU A 111 -6.54 -3.61 6.91
C LEU A 111 -7.60 -2.68 7.52
N ASP A 112 -8.04 -2.97 8.74
CA ASP A 112 -9.06 -2.18 9.43
C ASP A 112 -8.56 -0.78 9.77
N GLN A 113 -7.33 -0.64 10.27
CA GLN A 113 -6.76 0.68 10.60
C GLN A 113 -6.49 1.50 9.33
N ALA A 114 -5.97 0.90 8.26
CA ALA A 114 -5.78 1.59 6.98
C ALA A 114 -7.10 2.16 6.45
N ARG A 115 -8.13 1.30 6.36
CA ARG A 115 -9.47 1.69 5.90
C ARG A 115 -10.11 2.76 6.77
N SER A 116 -9.88 2.72 8.08
CA SER A 116 -10.44 3.72 9.01
C SER A 116 -9.97 5.14 8.71
N GLU A 117 -8.80 5.29 8.06
CA GLU A 117 -8.24 6.58 7.66
C GLU A 117 -8.30 6.83 6.14
N ASP A 118 -8.93 5.95 5.35
CA ASP A 118 -8.92 5.99 3.88
C ASP A 118 -7.51 5.85 3.27
N VAL A 119 -6.62 5.15 3.99
CA VAL A 119 -5.30 4.78 3.50
C VAL A 119 -5.38 3.39 2.87
N ARG A 120 -4.69 3.21 1.75
CA ARG A 120 -4.61 1.90 1.09
C ARG A 120 -3.81 0.91 1.95
N ALA A 121 -4.43 -0.22 2.28
CA ALA A 121 -3.82 -1.23 3.15
C ALA A 121 -2.55 -1.83 2.55
N GLU A 122 -2.48 -2.02 1.23
CA GLU A 122 -1.26 -2.46 0.55
C GLU A 122 -0.07 -1.51 0.77
N VAL A 123 -0.31 -0.19 0.87
CA VAL A 123 0.72 0.81 1.14
C VAL A 123 1.15 0.74 2.61
N LEU A 124 0.20 0.71 3.53
CA LEU A 124 0.49 0.57 4.96
C LEU A 124 1.27 -0.71 5.27
N PHE A 125 0.84 -1.84 4.68
CA PHE A 125 1.51 -3.14 4.78
C PHE A 125 2.92 -3.08 4.21
N ALA A 126 3.07 -2.62 2.97
CA ALA A 126 4.36 -2.53 2.31
C ALA A 126 5.34 -1.67 3.10
N GLN A 127 4.88 -0.51 3.58
CA GLN A 127 5.68 0.36 4.42
C GLN A 127 6.09 -0.33 5.72
N ALA A 128 5.15 -0.95 6.44
CA ALA A 128 5.45 -1.69 7.66
C ALA A 128 6.49 -2.80 7.44
N MET A 129 6.39 -3.57 6.36
CA MET A 129 7.36 -4.62 6.06
C MET A 129 8.74 -4.07 5.71
N VAL A 130 8.81 -2.94 4.99
CA VAL A 130 10.09 -2.27 4.65
C VAL A 130 10.77 -1.73 5.91
N GLU A 131 10.03 -1.02 6.76
CA GLU A 131 10.55 -0.38 7.98
C GLU A 131 11.03 -1.39 9.01
N THR A 132 10.30 -2.50 9.15
CA THR A 132 10.59 -3.50 10.19
C THR A 132 11.46 -4.65 9.69
N GLY A 133 11.78 -4.71 8.40
CA GLY A 133 12.40 -5.90 7.81
C GLY A 133 11.53 -7.13 8.01
N TRP A 134 10.27 -7.07 7.58
CA TRP A 134 9.28 -8.15 7.70
C TRP A 134 9.00 -8.58 9.14
N LEU A 135 8.72 -7.59 10.00
CA LEU A 135 8.45 -7.74 11.44
C LEU A 135 9.60 -8.38 12.23
N GLN A 136 10.80 -8.50 11.65
CA GLN A 136 11.95 -9.07 12.34
C GLN A 136 12.71 -8.03 13.18
N PHE A 137 12.54 -6.73 12.88
CA PHE A 137 13.18 -5.58 13.51
C PHE A 137 14.72 -5.73 13.57
N GLY A 138 15.43 -5.16 12.60
CA GLY A 138 16.90 -5.19 12.57
C GLY A 138 17.57 -4.11 13.44
N GLY A 139 18.80 -4.35 13.89
CA GLY A 139 19.69 -3.33 14.49
C GLY A 139 19.62 -3.15 16.02
N ASP A 140 20.22 -2.08 16.53
CA ASP A 140 20.34 -1.76 17.98
C ASP A 140 18.99 -1.53 18.70
N VAL A 141 17.88 -1.49 17.96
CA VAL A 141 16.52 -1.21 18.47
C VAL A 141 15.85 -2.43 19.12
N ASP A 142 16.31 -3.65 18.82
CA ASP A 142 15.83 -4.89 19.46
C ASP A 142 16.78 -5.38 20.57
N ARG A 143 17.82 -4.60 20.91
CA ARG A 143 18.93 -5.00 21.80
C ARG A 143 18.48 -5.35 23.23
N ASN A 144 17.25 -5.02 23.61
CA ASN A 144 16.65 -5.28 24.92
C ASN A 144 15.27 -6.01 24.88
N GLY A 145 14.85 -6.58 23.74
CA GLY A 145 13.57 -7.31 23.63
C GLY A 145 12.32 -6.41 23.78
N LYS A 146 12.43 -5.13 23.40
CA LYS A 146 11.39 -4.12 23.61
C LYS A 146 10.33 -4.20 22.51
N VAL A 147 9.08 -4.47 22.90
CA VAL A 147 7.95 -4.55 21.96
C VAL A 147 7.38 -3.14 21.74
N GLN A 148 7.71 -2.52 20.61
CA GLN A 148 7.37 -1.12 20.36
C GLN A 148 6.01 -0.92 19.67
N CYS A 149 5.48 -1.91 18.95
CA CYS A 149 4.33 -1.76 18.05
C CYS A 149 4.44 -0.54 17.09
N ASN A 150 5.65 -0.06 16.81
CA ASN A 150 5.90 1.07 15.91
C ASN A 150 6.40 0.53 14.57
N PHE A 151 5.46 0.25 13.68
CA PHE A 151 5.75 -0.42 12.40
C PHE A 151 6.16 0.56 11.29
N GLY A 152 5.98 1.87 11.50
CA GLY A 152 6.33 2.91 10.53
C GLY A 152 7.66 3.62 10.81
N GLY A 153 8.41 3.22 11.84
CA GLY A 153 9.62 3.92 12.26
C GLY A 153 9.37 5.34 12.79
N LEU A 154 8.16 5.61 13.30
CA LEU A 154 7.74 6.94 13.69
C LEU A 154 8.62 7.49 14.82
N GLY A 155 9.21 8.68 14.59
CA GLY A 155 10.06 9.41 15.54
C GLY A 155 11.44 8.80 15.78
N ALA A 156 11.84 7.79 15.01
CA ALA A 156 13.23 7.40 14.97
C ALA A 156 14.04 8.47 14.20
N THR A 157 14.97 9.16 14.88
CA THR A 157 15.80 10.20 14.24
C THR A 157 17.18 9.69 13.78
N GLY A 158 17.43 8.39 13.93
CA GLY A 158 18.80 7.84 13.85
C GLY A 158 19.64 8.20 15.09
N ASN A 159 20.87 7.69 15.17
CA ASN A 159 21.83 7.93 16.25
C ASN A 159 21.43 7.43 17.66
N GLY A 160 20.68 6.34 17.74
CA GLY A 160 20.37 5.68 19.03
C GLY A 160 19.21 6.29 19.81
N VAL A 161 18.48 7.27 19.26
CA VAL A 161 17.19 7.71 19.81
C VAL A 161 16.16 6.64 19.48
N ALA A 162 15.62 5.99 20.52
CA ALA A 162 14.59 4.98 20.37
C ALA A 162 13.36 5.58 19.69
N GLY A 163 12.83 4.88 18.68
CA GLY A 163 11.51 5.19 18.14
C GLY A 163 10.44 5.05 19.23
N GLU A 164 9.31 5.74 19.04
CA GLU A 164 8.21 5.69 20.02
C GLU A 164 7.60 4.30 20.14
N GLU A 165 6.84 4.11 21.20
CA GLU A 165 6.15 2.86 21.50
C GLU A 165 4.66 3.07 21.62
N PHE A 166 3.93 2.15 21.02
CA PHE A 166 2.47 2.11 21.08
C PHE A 166 2.03 0.95 21.97
N PRO A 167 0.92 1.12 22.71
CA PRO A 167 0.46 0.14 23.69
C PRO A 167 0.05 -1.20 23.06
N ASP A 168 -0.39 -1.19 21.80
CA ASP A 168 -0.83 -2.37 21.07
C ASP A 168 -0.67 -2.22 19.55
N VAL A 169 -0.84 -3.34 18.84
CA VAL A 169 -0.69 -3.42 17.38
C VAL A 169 -1.68 -2.49 16.67
N LYS A 170 -2.91 -2.39 17.18
CA LYS A 170 -3.95 -1.53 16.63
C LYS A 170 -3.54 -0.06 16.66
N THR A 171 -3.09 0.43 17.81
CA THR A 171 -2.71 1.83 18.03
C THR A 171 -1.51 2.20 17.16
N GLY A 172 -0.52 1.31 17.07
CA GLY A 172 0.65 1.52 16.23
C GLY A 172 0.34 1.61 14.73
N LEU A 173 -0.48 0.69 14.23
CA LEU A 173 -0.91 0.70 12.83
C LEU A 173 -1.83 1.90 12.52
N LEU A 174 -2.68 2.31 13.46
CA LEU A 174 -3.49 3.52 13.32
C LEU A 174 -2.61 4.77 13.29
N ALA A 175 -1.62 4.88 14.17
CA ALA A 175 -0.67 6.00 14.17
C ALA A 175 0.07 6.11 12.83
N GLN A 176 0.52 4.98 12.28
CA GLN A 176 1.17 4.94 10.96
C GLN A 176 0.21 5.35 9.83
N ALA A 177 -1.03 4.83 9.83
CA ALA A 177 -2.06 5.22 8.86
C ALA A 177 -2.37 6.74 8.94
N GLN A 178 -2.49 7.28 10.14
CA GLN A 178 -2.71 8.72 10.35
C GLN A 178 -1.55 9.55 9.78
N HIS A 179 -0.29 9.14 10.01
CA HIS A 179 0.85 9.85 9.44
C HIS A 179 0.92 9.73 7.92
N LEU A 180 0.66 8.54 7.34
CA LEU A 180 0.57 8.35 5.89
C LEU A 180 -0.49 9.29 5.29
N LYS A 181 -1.69 9.36 5.88
CA LYS A 181 -2.72 10.33 5.49
C LYS A 181 -2.25 11.77 5.62
N GLY A 182 -1.52 12.08 6.68
CA GLY A 182 -0.95 13.40 6.89
C GLY A 182 -0.02 13.82 5.77
N TYR A 183 0.87 12.94 5.35
CA TYR A 183 1.73 13.19 4.20
C TYR A 183 0.96 13.21 2.88
N ALA A 184 -0.05 12.37 2.73
CA ALA A 184 -0.75 12.21 1.46
C ALA A 184 -1.85 13.23 1.17
N SER A 185 -2.44 13.82 2.22
CA SER A 185 -3.66 14.62 2.10
C SER A 185 -3.70 15.79 3.08
N THR A 186 -4.51 16.79 2.75
CA THR A 186 -4.89 17.87 3.67
C THR A 186 -6.19 17.56 4.42
N ALA A 187 -6.93 16.51 4.05
CA ALA A 187 -8.19 16.11 4.69
C ALA A 187 -8.00 15.69 6.17
N PRO A 188 -8.90 16.08 7.09
CA PRO A 188 -8.76 15.77 8.51
C PRO A 188 -8.69 14.26 8.79
N LEU A 189 -8.14 13.89 9.95
CA LEU A 189 -8.20 12.50 10.41
C LEU A 189 -9.65 12.06 10.58
N ASN A 190 -9.91 10.80 10.26
CA ASN A 190 -11.24 10.19 10.42
C ASN A 190 -11.41 9.61 11.82
N GLN A 191 -10.30 9.20 12.45
CA GLN A 191 -10.26 8.74 13.83
C GLN A 191 -9.59 9.77 14.74
N SER A 192 -9.82 9.64 16.05
CA SER A 192 -9.06 10.40 17.04
C SER A 192 -7.56 10.19 16.84
N CYS A 193 -6.79 11.26 16.88
CA CYS A 193 -5.34 11.20 16.76
C CYS A 193 -4.75 10.38 17.91
N VAL A 194 -4.01 9.31 17.59
CA VAL A 194 -3.39 8.42 18.59
C VAL A 194 -1.91 8.71 18.80
N ASP A 195 -1.34 9.65 18.04
CA ASP A 195 0.05 10.04 18.12
C ASP A 195 0.18 11.56 17.94
N THR A 196 0.50 12.25 19.03
CA THR A 196 0.58 13.72 19.09
C THR A 196 1.57 14.32 18.09
N ARG A 197 2.58 13.57 17.64
CA ARG A 197 3.57 14.01 16.64
C ARG A 197 2.97 14.24 15.27
N PHE A 198 1.77 13.74 15.01
CA PHE A 198 1.01 14.09 13.83
C PHE A 198 0.85 15.62 13.69
N GLY A 199 0.77 16.36 14.80
CA GLY A 199 0.76 17.83 14.79
C GLY A 199 2.02 18.46 14.18
N LEU A 200 3.17 17.77 14.20
CA LEU A 200 4.41 18.21 13.56
C LEU A 200 4.32 18.19 12.03
N LEU A 201 3.31 17.51 11.47
CA LEU A 201 3.04 17.51 10.03
C LEU A 201 2.32 18.76 9.55
N ALA A 202 1.93 19.71 10.41
CA ALA A 202 1.11 20.87 10.02
C ALA A 202 1.59 21.60 8.76
N GLY A 203 2.90 21.80 8.59
CA GLY A 203 3.50 22.41 7.39
C GLY A 203 3.86 21.45 6.25
N LYS A 204 3.62 20.15 6.41
CA LYS A 204 3.92 19.07 5.46
C LYS A 204 2.67 18.33 4.97
N ARG A 205 1.48 18.76 5.41
CA ARG A 205 0.22 18.13 5.04
C ARG A 205 0.06 18.08 3.51
N GLY A 206 -0.14 16.88 2.96
CA GLY A 206 -0.29 16.68 1.52
C GLY A 206 1.01 16.78 0.70
N SER A 207 2.20 16.80 1.33
CA SER A 207 3.48 16.91 0.62
C SER A 207 3.89 15.65 -0.17
N ALA A 208 3.25 14.51 0.10
CA ALA A 208 3.52 13.23 -0.55
C ALA A 208 2.23 12.45 -0.85
N PRO A 209 1.42 12.90 -1.84
CA PRO A 209 0.16 12.24 -2.21
C PRO A 209 0.36 10.81 -2.76
N THR A 210 1.55 10.52 -3.27
CA THR A 210 1.93 9.24 -3.87
C THR A 210 3.13 8.61 -3.15
N VAL A 211 3.25 7.29 -3.22
CA VAL A 211 4.28 6.49 -2.53
C VAL A 211 5.70 6.89 -2.95
N ASP A 212 5.93 7.27 -4.22
CA ASP A 212 7.25 7.76 -4.65
C ASP A 212 7.68 9.01 -3.88
N LYS A 213 6.71 9.88 -3.54
CA LYS A 213 6.93 11.12 -2.80
C LYS A 213 7.22 10.92 -1.33
N LEU A 214 7.05 9.72 -0.78
CA LEU A 214 7.55 9.39 0.56
C LEU A 214 9.08 9.45 0.62
N SER A 215 9.76 9.28 -0.52
CA SER A 215 11.21 9.45 -0.64
C SER A 215 11.58 10.93 -0.43
N GLY A 216 12.44 11.19 0.55
CA GLY A 216 12.85 12.54 0.96
C GLY A 216 11.83 13.28 1.83
N THR A 217 10.64 12.73 2.10
CA THR A 217 9.63 13.36 2.98
C THR A 217 9.39 12.56 4.25
N TRP A 218 9.10 11.26 4.11
CA TRP A 218 8.99 10.31 5.21
C TRP A 218 10.37 9.82 5.63
N ALA A 219 11.16 9.35 4.66
CA ALA A 219 12.51 8.86 4.86
C ALA A 219 13.50 9.70 4.03
N ALA A 220 14.70 9.95 4.56
CA ALA A 220 15.75 10.65 3.81
C ALA A 220 16.25 9.85 2.59
N ASP A 221 16.03 8.53 2.58
CA ASP A 221 16.39 7.63 1.48
C ASP A 221 15.61 7.97 0.20
N LYS A 222 16.35 8.31 -0.86
CA LYS A 222 15.81 8.67 -2.18
C LYS A 222 15.18 7.49 -2.94
N THR A 223 15.45 6.26 -2.50
CA THR A 223 14.91 5.03 -3.10
C THR A 223 13.76 4.43 -2.29
N TYR A 224 13.37 5.09 -1.19
CA TYR A 224 12.39 4.58 -0.23
C TYR A 224 11.05 4.23 -0.89
N GLY A 225 10.47 5.15 -1.66
CA GLY A 225 9.20 4.94 -2.35
C GLY A 225 9.26 3.75 -3.32
N THR A 226 10.38 3.54 -4.00
CA THR A 226 10.59 2.37 -4.86
C THR A 226 10.57 1.07 -4.06
N LYS A 227 11.20 1.03 -2.87
CA LYS A 227 11.18 -0.15 -2.00
C LYS A 227 9.76 -0.49 -1.56
N VAL A 228 8.98 0.51 -1.17
CA VAL A 228 7.57 0.34 -0.78
C VAL A 228 6.75 -0.16 -1.99
N MET A 229 6.87 0.48 -3.16
CA MET A 229 6.14 0.05 -4.36
C MET A 229 6.48 -1.38 -4.80
N ASN A 230 7.76 -1.80 -4.71
CA ASN A 230 8.14 -3.17 -5.01
C ASN A 230 7.42 -4.22 -4.14
N VAL A 231 7.06 -3.87 -2.90
CA VAL A 231 6.27 -4.76 -2.03
C VAL A 231 4.78 -4.69 -2.41
N VAL A 232 4.26 -3.50 -2.75
CA VAL A 232 2.88 -3.34 -3.26
C VAL A 232 2.66 -4.17 -4.54
N ASP A 233 3.59 -4.10 -5.50
CA ASP A 233 3.50 -4.82 -6.78
C ASP A 233 3.45 -6.34 -6.54
N LYS A 234 4.37 -6.86 -5.70
CA LYS A 234 4.38 -8.28 -5.30
C LYS A 234 3.11 -8.70 -4.59
N LEU A 235 2.55 -7.85 -3.73
CA LEU A 235 1.35 -8.14 -2.95
C LEU A 235 0.13 -8.29 -3.84
N LEU A 236 0.02 -7.45 -4.86
CA LEU A 236 -1.13 -7.43 -5.76
C LEU A 236 -0.95 -8.33 -6.99
N GLY A 237 0.22 -8.94 -7.16
CA GLY A 237 0.47 -9.96 -8.19
C GLY A 237 0.78 -9.39 -9.57
N TYR A 238 1.44 -8.23 -9.62
CA TYR A 238 1.86 -7.56 -10.85
C TYR A 238 3.33 -7.82 -11.20
#